data_AF-A0A6C0BQ17-F1
#
_entry.id   AF-A0A6C0BQ17-F1
#
_cell.length_a   1.000
_cell.length_b   1.000
_cell.length_c   1.000
_cell.angle_alpha   90.00
_cell.angle_beta   90.00
_cell.angle_gamma   90.00
#
_symmetry.space_group_name_H-M   'P 1'
#
loop_
_entity.id
_entity.type
_entity.pdbx_description
1 polymer ?
#
loop_
_entity_poly.entity_id
_entity_poly.type
_entity_poly.pdbx_seq_one_letter_code
_entity_poly.pdbx_strand_id
1 'polypeptide(L)'
;CDKQPVFNLLGSSKGLYCAIHKMDGMVNVKDRRCEHEGCDKVNPVFNTPGSSIGLYCASHKLDGMVNVKDRRCEHEGCEKRPHFNTPGSSIGLYCADHKLDGMVNVKSKRCEYEGCDKITPSFNTPGSSIGLYCSIHKLDGMVDVKSKRCVHEGCETRPIFGFPGISASRCKQHIEDGMIAYPKTKCSYEKCKSPALFGVGRPERCEEHKEPFHLNLVERRCVSCGLLYILNKKSFCGICDPDEFNKTRLAKQNQIKNMLDVNGYKYESCDRMIEHGICFSYRPDFVFDCGTHFVVLEVDEGQHRGYDSKCEDIRMINIYQSLGLTTKFIRYNPDAYKIGKNKKEPSFHHKTKTLKKTLDCAFGETPVAPISVKYMFYDDRENTVFEKVCMKNFNL
;
A
#
# COMPACT_ATOMS: atom_id res chain seq x y z
N CYS A 1 -31.41 -15.35 -11.41
CA CYS A 1 -30.30 -15.70 -12.33
C CYS A 1 -30.05 -17.20 -12.28
N ASP A 2 -29.42 -17.77 -13.31
CA ASP A 2 -29.23 -19.24 -13.43
C ASP A 2 -27.97 -19.76 -12.71
N LYS A 3 -27.42 -19.00 -11.76
CA LYS A 3 -26.25 -19.39 -10.97
C LYS A 3 -26.68 -20.09 -9.68
N GLN A 4 -26.00 -21.17 -9.34
CA GLN A 4 -26.27 -21.94 -8.13
C GLN A 4 -26.12 -21.05 -6.87
N PRO A 5 -27.11 -21.04 -5.96
CA PRO A 5 -27.02 -20.28 -4.72
C PRO A 5 -26.20 -21.07 -3.68
N VAL A 6 -25.05 -20.53 -3.31
CA VAL A 6 -24.12 -21.14 -2.34
C VAL A 6 -23.75 -20.20 -1.19
N PHE A 7 -24.11 -18.92 -1.28
CA PHE A 7 -23.81 -17.90 -0.27
C PHE A 7 -24.99 -17.65 0.66
N ASN A 8 -24.69 -17.44 1.94
CA ASN A 8 -25.63 -17.01 2.98
C ASN A 8 -24.85 -16.47 4.20
N LEU A 9 -25.57 -16.07 5.26
CA LEU A 9 -24.98 -15.73 6.55
C LEU A 9 -24.36 -16.95 7.22
N LEU A 10 -23.29 -16.71 8.00
CA LEU A 10 -22.59 -17.73 8.76
C LEU A 10 -23.56 -18.50 9.68
N GLY A 11 -23.44 -19.83 9.72
CA GLY A 11 -24.34 -20.72 10.47
C GLY A 11 -25.53 -21.25 9.67
N SER A 12 -25.83 -20.67 8.50
CA SER A 12 -26.89 -21.18 7.62
C SER A 12 -26.44 -22.45 6.88
N SER A 13 -27.32 -23.45 6.76
CA SER A 13 -27.04 -24.70 6.02
C SER A 13 -27.46 -24.66 4.53
N LYS A 14 -28.25 -23.65 4.14
CA LYS A 14 -28.72 -23.44 2.77
C LYS A 14 -28.11 -22.16 2.20
N GLY A 15 -27.58 -22.24 0.98
CA GLY A 15 -27.19 -21.07 0.20
C GLY A 15 -28.43 -20.45 -0.42
N LEU A 16 -28.58 -19.13 -0.28
CA LEU A 16 -29.72 -18.37 -0.84
C LEU A 16 -29.27 -17.45 -1.98
N TYR A 17 -27.99 -17.07 -1.99
CA TYR A 17 -27.44 -16.12 -2.94
C TYR A 17 -26.32 -16.76 -3.76
N CYS A 18 -26.19 -16.36 -5.02
CA CYS A 18 -25.03 -16.72 -5.84
C CYS A 18 -23.89 -15.72 -5.63
N ALA A 19 -22.68 -16.01 -6.12
CA ALA A 19 -21.50 -15.17 -5.92
C ALA A 19 -21.68 -13.70 -6.35
N ILE A 20 -22.48 -13.46 -7.39
CA ILE A 20 -22.73 -12.12 -7.95
C ILE A 20 -23.78 -11.35 -7.14
N HIS A 21 -24.74 -12.06 -6.54
CA HIS A 21 -25.86 -11.47 -5.81
C HIS A 21 -25.70 -11.58 -4.28
N LYS A 22 -24.51 -11.96 -3.80
CA LYS A 22 -24.25 -12.00 -2.36
C LYS A 22 -24.12 -10.58 -1.82
N MET A 23 -24.61 -10.35 -0.62
CA MET A 23 -24.40 -9.09 0.10
C MET A 23 -23.09 -9.16 0.90
N ASP A 24 -22.63 -8.00 1.38
CA ASP A 24 -21.45 -7.95 2.23
C ASP A 24 -21.67 -8.74 3.53
N GLY A 25 -20.63 -9.41 4.01
CA GLY A 25 -20.72 -10.35 5.15
C GLY A 25 -21.31 -11.73 4.84
N MET A 26 -21.80 -12.00 3.62
CA MET A 26 -22.25 -13.36 3.23
C MET A 26 -21.07 -14.26 2.83
N VAL A 27 -21.07 -15.48 3.36
CA VAL A 27 -20.06 -16.52 3.15
C VAL A 27 -20.63 -17.68 2.34
N ASN A 28 -19.76 -18.43 1.68
CA ASN A 28 -20.17 -19.68 1.05
C ASN A 28 -20.44 -20.72 2.16
N VAL A 29 -21.66 -21.25 2.19
CA VAL A 29 -22.17 -22.17 3.21
C VAL A 29 -22.34 -23.61 2.70
N LYS A 30 -22.07 -23.84 1.42
CA LYS A 30 -22.16 -25.16 0.78
C LYS A 30 -20.82 -25.87 0.72
N ASP A 31 -19.77 -25.12 0.42
CA ASP A 31 -18.43 -25.67 0.32
C ASP A 31 -17.79 -25.81 1.70
N ARG A 32 -16.97 -26.86 1.87
CA ARG A 32 -16.23 -27.09 3.11
C ARG A 32 -15.31 -25.90 3.38
N ARG A 33 -15.36 -25.37 4.61
CA ARG A 33 -14.44 -24.32 5.08
C ARG A 33 -13.17 -24.94 5.66
N CYS A 34 -12.12 -24.13 5.68
CA CYS A 34 -10.93 -24.40 6.46
C CYS A 34 -11.31 -24.63 7.93
N GLU A 35 -10.74 -25.64 8.58
CA GLU A 35 -11.03 -25.98 9.99
C GLU A 35 -10.37 -25.04 11.01
N HIS A 36 -9.55 -24.10 10.55
CA HIS A 36 -8.99 -23.08 11.44
C HIS A 36 -10.10 -22.12 11.88
N GLU A 37 -10.22 -21.93 13.20
CA GLU A 37 -11.15 -20.99 13.84
C GLU A 37 -11.17 -19.63 13.14
N GLY A 38 -12.36 -19.14 12.80
CA GLY A 38 -12.56 -17.86 12.12
C GLY A 38 -12.09 -17.78 10.65
N CYS A 39 -11.76 -18.91 10.00
CA CYS A 39 -11.33 -18.90 8.60
C CYS A 39 -12.49 -19.11 7.61
N ASP A 40 -12.75 -18.09 6.77
CA ASP A 40 -13.78 -18.14 5.72
C ASP A 40 -13.31 -18.74 4.38
N LYS A 41 -12.06 -19.23 4.30
CA LYS A 41 -11.57 -19.86 3.07
C LYS A 41 -12.26 -21.20 2.86
N VAL A 42 -12.94 -21.33 1.73
CA VAL A 42 -13.58 -22.57 1.26
C VAL A 42 -12.67 -23.40 0.39
N ASN A 43 -12.98 -24.68 0.28
CA ASN A 43 -12.21 -25.70 -0.45
C ASN A 43 -10.76 -25.83 0.03
N PRO A 44 -10.54 -26.10 1.34
CA PRO A 44 -9.22 -26.43 1.84
C PRO A 44 -8.64 -27.65 1.12
N VAL A 45 -7.34 -27.63 0.88
CA VAL A 45 -6.63 -28.68 0.13
C VAL A 45 -5.52 -29.34 0.95
N PHE A 46 -5.16 -28.79 2.12
CA PHE A 46 -4.10 -29.33 2.96
C PHE A 46 -4.64 -30.21 4.06
N ASN A 47 -4.00 -31.35 4.26
CA ASN A 47 -4.24 -32.26 5.38
C ASN A 47 -3.01 -33.16 5.60
N THR A 48 -3.08 -34.11 6.52
CA THR A 48 -2.06 -35.14 6.72
C THR A 48 -1.89 -36.02 5.46
N PRO A 49 -0.68 -36.51 5.18
CA PRO A 49 -0.44 -37.47 4.09
C PRO A 49 -1.40 -38.67 4.13
N GLY A 50 -1.91 -39.08 2.97
CA GLY A 50 -2.86 -40.21 2.84
C GLY A 50 -4.33 -39.85 3.06
N SER A 51 -4.63 -38.67 3.61
CA SER A 51 -6.00 -38.19 3.69
C SER A 51 -6.58 -37.91 2.30
N SER A 52 -7.88 -38.15 2.09
CA SER A 52 -8.59 -37.83 0.83
C SER A 52 -9.34 -36.49 0.87
N ILE A 53 -9.41 -35.86 2.05
CA ILE A 53 -10.14 -34.64 2.34
C ILE A 53 -9.15 -33.57 2.80
N GLY A 54 -9.21 -32.38 2.20
CA GLY A 54 -8.46 -31.23 2.69
C GLY A 54 -9.23 -30.56 3.83
N LEU A 55 -8.51 -30.16 4.88
CA LEU A 55 -9.08 -29.54 6.08
C LEU A 55 -8.56 -28.11 6.28
N TYR A 56 -7.33 -27.83 5.83
CA TYR A 56 -6.69 -26.54 5.98
C TYR A 56 -6.42 -25.85 4.64
N CYS A 57 -6.48 -24.53 4.65
CA CYS A 57 -6.07 -23.69 3.52
C CYS A 57 -4.55 -23.44 3.54
N ALA A 58 -3.98 -22.89 2.46
CA ALA A 58 -2.54 -22.65 2.36
C ALA A 58 -1.97 -21.76 3.49
N SER A 59 -2.74 -20.81 4.02
CA SER A 59 -2.30 -19.92 5.11
C SER A 59 -2.41 -20.56 6.49
N HIS A 60 -3.21 -21.61 6.65
CA HIS A 60 -3.38 -22.35 7.91
C HIS A 60 -2.85 -23.78 7.79
N LYS A 61 -1.98 -24.01 6.81
CA LYS A 61 -1.27 -25.28 6.63
C LYS A 61 -0.33 -25.46 7.83
N LEU A 62 -0.53 -26.52 8.61
CA LEU A 62 0.39 -26.90 9.68
C LEU A 62 1.63 -27.60 9.13
N ASP A 63 2.69 -27.65 9.94
CA ASP A 63 3.91 -28.38 9.58
C ASP A 63 3.61 -29.87 9.33
N GLY A 64 4.27 -30.46 8.34
CA GLY A 64 3.99 -31.83 7.88
C GLY A 64 2.68 -32.04 7.13
N MET A 65 1.80 -31.03 6.99
CA MET A 65 0.62 -31.15 6.13
C MET A 65 0.98 -31.02 4.65
N VAL A 66 0.14 -31.62 3.80
CA VAL A 66 0.42 -31.80 2.39
C VAL A 66 -0.86 -31.55 1.58
N ASN A 67 -0.74 -31.09 0.33
CA ASN A 67 -1.92 -30.93 -0.52
C ASN A 67 -2.48 -32.31 -0.94
N VAL A 68 -3.66 -32.66 -0.45
CA VAL A 68 -4.28 -33.98 -0.65
C VAL A 68 -5.29 -34.04 -1.80
N LYS A 69 -5.58 -32.90 -2.41
CA LYS A 69 -6.52 -32.80 -3.55
C LYS A 69 -5.80 -32.84 -4.89
N ASP A 70 -4.63 -32.22 -4.97
CA ASP A 70 -3.82 -32.24 -6.18
C ASP A 70 -3.10 -33.59 -6.36
N ARG A 71 -3.04 -34.06 -7.60
CA ARG A 71 -2.22 -35.20 -7.98
C ARG A 71 -0.75 -34.92 -7.65
N ARG A 72 -0.07 -35.94 -7.15
CA ARG A 72 1.35 -35.94 -6.80
C ARG A 72 2.16 -36.72 -7.83
N CYS A 73 3.46 -36.43 -7.87
CA CYS A 73 4.40 -37.25 -8.61
C CYS A 73 4.32 -38.71 -8.14
N GLU A 74 4.39 -39.66 -9.08
CA GLU A 74 4.34 -41.10 -8.78
C GLU A 74 5.63 -41.65 -8.15
N HIS A 75 6.69 -40.85 -8.12
CA HIS A 75 7.90 -41.22 -7.39
C HIS A 75 7.63 -41.20 -5.88
N GLU A 76 8.01 -42.26 -5.18
CA GLU A 76 7.72 -42.41 -3.76
C GLU A 76 8.24 -41.22 -2.94
N GLY A 77 7.40 -40.72 -2.04
CA GLY A 77 7.71 -39.57 -1.19
C GLY A 77 7.73 -38.20 -1.88
N CYS A 78 7.47 -38.10 -3.20
CA CYS A 78 7.51 -36.82 -3.89
C CYS A 78 6.19 -36.03 -3.83
N GLU A 79 6.24 -34.82 -3.27
CA GLU A 79 5.07 -33.94 -3.14
C GLU A 79 4.87 -32.97 -4.31
N LYS A 80 5.79 -32.97 -5.27
CA LYS A 80 5.74 -32.04 -6.40
C LYS A 80 4.60 -32.40 -7.34
N ARG A 81 3.95 -31.38 -7.92
CA ARG A 81 2.91 -31.59 -8.94
C ARG A 81 3.54 -32.25 -10.18
N PRO A 82 2.91 -33.30 -10.72
CA PRO A 82 3.41 -33.95 -11.90
C PRO A 82 2.97 -33.22 -13.17
N HIS A 83 3.94 -32.99 -14.05
CA HIS A 83 3.73 -32.37 -15.35
C HIS A 83 4.25 -33.24 -16.50
N PHE A 84 5.09 -34.24 -16.20
CA PHE A 84 5.79 -35.05 -17.17
C PHE A 84 5.14 -36.42 -17.29
N ASN A 85 5.04 -36.90 -18.53
CA ASN A 85 4.62 -38.25 -18.89
C ASN A 85 5.10 -38.57 -20.31
N THR A 86 4.72 -39.72 -20.84
CA THR A 86 4.94 -40.10 -22.24
C THR A 86 4.25 -39.11 -23.21
N PRO A 87 4.82 -38.88 -24.40
CA PRO A 87 4.18 -38.07 -25.44
C PRO A 87 2.76 -38.56 -25.75
N GLY A 88 1.82 -37.64 -25.96
CA GLY A 88 0.41 -37.95 -26.23
C GLY A 88 -0.47 -38.17 -24.99
N SER A 89 0.13 -38.37 -23.80
CA SER A 89 -0.64 -38.46 -22.56
C SER A 89 -1.30 -37.12 -22.19
N SER A 90 -2.50 -37.15 -21.61
CA SER A 90 -3.21 -35.95 -21.14
C SER A 90 -2.99 -35.65 -19.64
N ILE A 91 -2.35 -36.59 -18.92
CA ILE A 91 -2.12 -36.55 -17.48
C ILE A 91 -0.61 -36.64 -17.21
N GLY A 92 -0.10 -35.77 -16.34
CA GLY A 92 1.28 -35.85 -15.86
C GLY A 92 1.37 -36.85 -14.71
N LEU A 93 2.40 -37.70 -14.71
CA LEU A 93 2.68 -38.68 -13.66
C LEU A 93 3.93 -38.33 -12.85
N TYR A 94 4.91 -37.68 -13.46
CA TYR A 94 6.17 -37.33 -12.82
C TYR A 94 6.43 -35.82 -12.79
N CYS A 95 7.19 -35.36 -11.79
CA CYS A 95 7.67 -33.99 -11.71
C CYS A 95 8.93 -33.81 -12.59
N ALA A 96 9.48 -32.59 -12.65
CA ALA A 96 10.66 -32.30 -13.46
C ALA A 96 11.90 -33.09 -13.01
N ASP A 97 12.05 -33.32 -11.70
CA ASP A 97 13.21 -34.01 -11.13
C ASP A 97 13.13 -35.53 -11.25
N HIS A 98 11.91 -36.07 -11.37
CA HIS A 98 11.66 -37.51 -11.46
C HIS A 98 11.13 -37.94 -12.83
N LYS A 99 11.25 -37.08 -13.85
CA LYS A 99 10.91 -37.48 -15.21
C LYS A 99 11.90 -38.56 -15.66
N LEU A 100 11.40 -39.60 -16.31
CA LEU A 100 12.25 -40.60 -16.95
C LEU A 100 12.70 -40.12 -18.33
N ASP A 101 13.70 -40.80 -18.90
CA ASP A 101 14.13 -40.50 -20.26
C ASP A 101 12.98 -40.68 -21.26
N GLY A 102 12.94 -39.83 -22.27
CA GLY A 102 11.82 -39.75 -23.22
C GLY A 102 10.50 -39.16 -22.67
N MET A 103 10.39 -38.86 -21.37
CA MET A 103 9.23 -38.16 -20.82
C MET A 103 9.25 -36.67 -21.10
N VAL A 104 8.05 -36.13 -21.30
CA VAL A 104 7.83 -34.79 -21.78
C VAL A 104 6.72 -34.08 -21.01
N ASN A 105 6.74 -32.75 -20.93
CA ASN A 105 5.71 -32.01 -20.21
C ASN A 105 4.38 -32.05 -20.98
N VAL A 106 3.37 -32.72 -20.42
CA VAL A 106 2.06 -32.94 -21.05
C VAL A 106 0.98 -31.95 -20.61
N LYS A 107 1.30 -31.08 -19.65
CA LYS A 107 0.37 -30.06 -19.14
C LYS A 107 0.58 -28.69 -19.78
N SER A 108 1.81 -28.37 -20.15
CA SER A 108 2.14 -27.11 -20.83
C SER A 108 1.91 -27.23 -22.34
N LYS A 109 1.36 -26.18 -22.96
CA LYS A 109 1.22 -26.12 -24.42
C LYS A 109 2.60 -26.07 -25.08
N ARG A 110 2.79 -26.86 -26.12
CA ARG A 110 4.01 -26.86 -26.93
C ARG A 110 3.84 -26.01 -28.17
N CYS A 111 4.99 -25.67 -28.74
CA CYS A 111 5.07 -25.28 -30.13
C CYS A 111 4.38 -26.33 -31.01
N GLU A 112 3.51 -25.91 -31.91
CA GLU A 112 2.79 -26.80 -32.85
C GLU A 112 3.65 -27.31 -34.01
N TYR A 113 4.91 -26.86 -34.09
CA TYR A 113 5.84 -27.38 -35.07
C TYR A 113 6.25 -28.81 -34.71
N GLU A 114 6.12 -29.72 -35.67
CA GLU A 114 6.42 -31.14 -35.52
C GLU A 114 7.82 -31.37 -34.92
N GLY A 115 7.88 -32.15 -33.85
CA GLY A 115 9.13 -32.46 -33.13
C GLY A 115 9.70 -31.33 -32.25
N CYS A 116 8.99 -30.22 -32.04
CA CYS A 116 9.47 -29.13 -31.19
C CYS A 116 9.08 -29.31 -29.71
N ASP A 117 10.08 -29.44 -28.83
CA ASP A 117 9.87 -29.58 -27.38
C ASP A 117 9.73 -28.26 -26.60
N LYS A 118 9.68 -27.12 -27.31
CA LYS A 118 9.56 -25.81 -26.65
C LYS A 118 8.15 -25.60 -26.11
N ILE A 119 8.02 -25.59 -24.77
CA ILE A 119 6.77 -25.48 -24.01
C ILE A 119 6.28 -24.03 -23.77
N THR A 120 6.93 -23.05 -24.41
CA THR A 120 6.59 -21.62 -24.30
C THR A 120 6.35 -21.01 -25.68
N PRO A 121 5.34 -21.49 -26.44
CA PRO A 121 4.96 -20.85 -27.68
C PRO A 121 4.41 -19.45 -27.40
N SER A 122 4.94 -18.46 -28.10
CA SER A 122 4.54 -17.05 -27.98
C SER A 122 4.10 -16.44 -29.29
N PHE A 123 4.32 -17.11 -30.43
CA PHE A 123 4.01 -16.61 -31.76
C PHE A 123 2.72 -17.21 -32.29
N ASN A 124 1.91 -16.37 -32.93
CA ASN A 124 0.70 -16.76 -33.65
C ASN A 124 0.28 -15.64 -34.63
N THR A 125 -0.85 -15.81 -35.30
CA THR A 125 -1.48 -14.75 -36.10
C THR A 125 -1.83 -13.51 -35.26
N PRO A 126 -1.73 -12.30 -35.83
CA PRO A 126 -2.15 -11.08 -35.15
C PRO A 126 -3.58 -11.17 -34.59
N GLY A 127 -3.79 -10.68 -33.36
CA GLY A 127 -5.08 -10.71 -32.68
C GLY A 127 -5.40 -11.99 -31.89
N SER A 128 -4.62 -13.06 -32.07
CA SER A 128 -4.78 -14.26 -31.23
C SER A 128 -4.33 -14.02 -29.79
N SER A 129 -4.99 -14.65 -28.81
CA SER A 129 -4.61 -14.58 -27.38
C SER A 129 -3.71 -15.75 -26.94
N ILE A 130 -3.47 -16.71 -27.84
CA ILE A 130 -2.76 -17.96 -27.59
C ILE A 130 -1.56 -18.02 -28.54
N GLY A 131 -0.37 -18.31 -28.02
CA GLY A 131 0.81 -18.60 -28.82
C GLY A 131 0.79 -20.07 -29.22
N LEU A 132 1.05 -20.34 -30.50
CA LEU A 132 1.10 -21.70 -31.06
C LEU A 132 2.51 -22.10 -31.45
N TYR A 133 3.35 -21.14 -31.83
CA TYR A 133 4.71 -21.38 -32.29
C TYR A 133 5.74 -20.70 -31.39
N CYS A 134 6.95 -21.24 -31.36
CA CYS A 134 8.08 -20.61 -30.69
C CYS A 134 8.78 -19.60 -31.61
N SER A 135 9.73 -18.83 -31.06
CA SER A 135 10.48 -17.83 -31.84
C SER A 135 11.25 -18.38 -33.04
N ILE A 136 11.62 -19.66 -33.01
CA ILE A 136 12.39 -20.33 -34.08
C ILE A 136 11.45 -20.85 -35.16
N HIS A 137 10.28 -21.38 -34.77
CA HIS A 137 9.29 -21.95 -35.69
C HIS A 137 8.14 -20.99 -35.99
N LYS A 138 8.33 -19.68 -35.79
CA LYS A 138 7.33 -18.70 -36.23
C LYS A 138 7.25 -18.76 -37.75
N LEU A 139 6.04 -18.80 -38.31
CA LEU A 139 5.82 -18.69 -39.74
C LEU A 139 5.83 -17.22 -40.17
N ASP A 140 5.92 -16.98 -41.47
CA ASP A 140 5.84 -15.62 -42.01
C ASP A 140 4.49 -14.97 -41.64
N GLY A 141 4.52 -13.67 -41.33
CA GLY A 141 3.36 -12.94 -40.82
C GLY A 141 2.94 -13.26 -39.38
N MET A 142 3.55 -14.24 -38.70
CA MET A 142 3.28 -14.48 -37.26
C MET A 142 3.99 -13.49 -36.35
N VAL A 143 3.31 -13.14 -35.27
CA VAL A 143 3.74 -12.11 -34.33
C VAL A 143 3.71 -12.64 -32.89
N ASP A 144 4.52 -12.07 -31.99
CA ASP A 144 4.48 -12.44 -30.57
C ASP A 144 3.17 -11.93 -29.94
N VAL A 145 2.30 -12.85 -29.54
CA VAL A 145 0.98 -12.60 -28.95
C VAL A 145 0.95 -12.71 -27.42
N LYS A 146 2.07 -13.10 -26.80
CA LYS A 146 2.19 -13.24 -25.33
C LYS A 146 2.87 -12.05 -24.70
N SER A 147 3.88 -11.50 -25.37
CA SER A 147 4.57 -10.31 -24.91
C SER A 147 3.67 -9.09 -24.98
N LYS A 148 3.75 -8.23 -23.95
CA LYS A 148 3.06 -6.94 -23.97
C LYS A 148 3.63 -6.08 -25.10
N ARG A 149 2.74 -5.38 -25.79
CA ARG A 149 3.05 -4.42 -26.84
C ARG A 149 2.76 -3.02 -26.36
N CYS A 150 3.38 -2.03 -27.00
CA CYS A 150 2.98 -0.64 -26.85
C CYS A 150 1.48 -0.54 -27.15
N VAL A 151 0.74 0.18 -26.32
CA VAL A 151 -0.71 0.37 -26.47
C VAL A 151 -1.03 1.32 -27.65
N HIS A 152 -0.03 1.93 -28.28
CA HIS A 152 -0.27 2.80 -29.44
C HIS A 152 -0.68 1.94 -30.62
N GLU A 153 -1.71 2.36 -31.35
CA GLU A 153 -2.23 1.61 -32.49
C GLU A 153 -1.12 1.34 -33.52
N GLY A 154 -1.11 0.11 -34.05
CA GLY A 154 -0.10 -0.34 -35.01
C GLY A 154 1.33 -0.51 -34.46
N CYS A 155 1.59 -0.24 -33.17
CA CYS A 155 2.94 -0.28 -32.63
C CYS A 155 3.31 -1.66 -32.06
N GLU A 156 4.23 -2.36 -32.71
CA GLU A 156 4.70 -3.68 -32.28
C GLU A 156 5.85 -3.65 -31.28
N THR A 157 6.39 -2.47 -30.99
CA THR A 157 7.54 -2.35 -30.08
C THR A 157 7.15 -2.64 -28.64
N ARG A 158 8.07 -3.27 -27.90
CA ARG A 158 7.87 -3.64 -26.50
C ARG A 158 7.82 -2.37 -25.63
N PRO A 159 6.85 -2.25 -24.72
CA PRO A 159 6.73 -1.09 -23.87
C PRO A 159 7.77 -1.14 -22.75
N ILE A 160 8.41 -0.01 -22.49
CA ILE A 160 9.33 0.17 -21.36
C ILE A 160 8.97 1.41 -20.52
N PHE A 161 8.15 2.30 -21.06
CA PHE A 161 7.68 3.51 -20.42
C PHE A 161 6.27 3.35 -19.89
N GLY A 162 6.00 3.94 -18.73
CA GLY A 162 4.67 4.02 -18.14
C GLY A 162 4.64 4.99 -16.98
N PHE A 163 3.45 5.24 -16.43
CA PHE A 163 3.31 6.06 -15.23
C PHE A 163 3.92 5.34 -14.02
N PRO A 164 4.59 6.06 -13.10
CA PRO A 164 5.23 5.43 -11.94
C PRO A 164 4.25 4.59 -11.12
N GLY A 165 4.69 3.40 -10.70
CA GLY A 165 3.87 2.40 -9.99
C GLY A 165 3.01 1.51 -10.89
N ILE A 166 2.74 1.92 -12.14
CA ILE A 166 1.92 1.18 -13.10
C ILE A 166 2.81 0.37 -14.05
N SER A 167 2.30 -0.71 -14.65
CA SER A 167 3.04 -1.45 -15.67
C SER A 167 3.32 -0.59 -16.90
N ALA A 168 4.49 -0.74 -17.51
CA ALA A 168 4.82 -0.07 -18.77
C ALA A 168 3.79 -0.39 -19.87
N SER A 169 3.40 0.65 -20.61
CA SER A 169 2.38 0.58 -21.67
C SER A 169 2.82 1.26 -22.97
N ARG A 170 3.90 2.05 -22.95
CA ARG A 170 4.41 2.78 -24.12
C ARG A 170 5.86 2.45 -24.42
N CYS A 171 6.23 2.57 -25.69
CA CYS A 171 7.62 2.50 -26.14
C CYS A 171 8.25 3.91 -26.15
N LYS A 172 9.53 4.00 -26.53
CA LYS A 172 10.27 5.27 -26.59
C LYS A 172 9.64 6.30 -27.54
N GLN A 173 9.11 5.85 -28.67
CA GLN A 173 8.50 6.74 -29.68
C GLN A 173 7.12 7.24 -29.27
N HIS A 174 6.44 6.55 -28.36
CA HIS A 174 5.07 6.86 -27.93
C HIS A 174 5.00 7.22 -26.45
N ILE A 175 6.09 7.75 -25.90
CA ILE A 175 6.16 8.20 -24.51
C ILE A 175 5.24 9.41 -24.33
N GLU A 176 4.42 9.39 -23.28
CA GLU A 176 3.57 10.51 -22.88
C GLU A 176 4.23 11.29 -21.75
N ASP A 177 3.86 12.57 -21.57
CA ASP A 177 4.39 13.37 -20.46
C ASP A 177 4.12 12.69 -19.12
N GLY A 178 5.16 12.65 -18.29
CA GLY A 178 5.11 12.00 -16.99
C GLY A 178 5.26 10.49 -16.95
N MET A 179 5.43 9.84 -18.10
CA MET A 179 5.89 8.46 -18.12
C MET A 179 7.39 8.38 -17.86
N ILE A 180 7.80 7.36 -17.12
CA ILE A 180 9.20 7.04 -16.83
C ILE A 180 9.54 5.65 -17.36
N ALA A 181 10.83 5.44 -17.64
CA ALA A 181 11.33 4.10 -17.95
C ALA A 181 11.28 3.23 -16.69
N TYR A 182 10.90 1.96 -16.85
CA TYR A 182 10.81 0.99 -15.76
C TYR A 182 9.98 1.48 -14.57
N PRO A 183 8.69 1.77 -14.77
CA PRO A 183 7.83 2.45 -13.80
C PRO A 183 7.61 1.71 -12.47
N LYS A 184 7.94 0.42 -12.39
CA LYS A 184 7.77 -0.41 -11.18
C LYS A 184 9.09 -0.73 -10.47
N THR A 185 10.19 -0.07 -10.86
CA THR A 185 11.51 -0.36 -10.28
C THR A 185 11.48 -0.16 -8.77
N LYS A 186 12.02 -1.15 -8.06
CA LYS A 186 12.22 -1.12 -6.61
C LYS A 186 13.65 -0.68 -6.33
N CYS A 187 13.86 -0.16 -5.13
CA CYS A 187 15.19 0.18 -4.66
C CYS A 187 16.11 -1.04 -4.81
N SER A 188 17.28 -0.82 -5.41
CA SER A 188 18.32 -1.84 -5.62
C SER A 188 19.07 -2.22 -4.34
N TYR A 189 18.78 -1.56 -3.21
CA TYR A 189 19.37 -1.91 -1.93
C TYR A 189 18.84 -3.24 -1.42
N GLU A 190 19.71 -4.04 -0.79
CA GLU A 190 19.37 -5.40 -0.36
C GLU A 190 18.11 -5.42 0.51
N LYS A 191 17.16 -6.31 0.18
CA LYS A 191 15.88 -6.48 0.89
C LYS A 191 14.97 -5.24 0.94
N CYS A 192 15.32 -4.14 0.28
CA CYS A 192 14.48 -2.95 0.24
C CYS A 192 13.31 -3.12 -0.75
N LYS A 193 12.07 -2.97 -0.27
CA LYS A 193 10.85 -3.10 -1.09
C LYS A 193 10.26 -1.75 -1.53
N SER A 194 10.88 -0.65 -1.10
CA SER A 194 10.49 0.72 -1.42
C SER A 194 10.64 1.00 -2.92
N PRO A 195 9.81 1.89 -3.50
CA PRO A 195 9.98 2.31 -4.89
C PRO A 195 11.33 3.01 -5.07
N ALA A 196 11.97 2.78 -6.22
CA ALA A 196 13.13 3.56 -6.62
C ALA A 196 12.66 4.92 -7.16
N LEU A 197 13.21 6.00 -6.61
CA LEU A 197 12.88 7.38 -6.96
C LEU A 197 14.10 8.15 -7.50
N PHE A 198 15.30 7.74 -7.07
CA PHE A 198 16.55 8.45 -7.30
C PHE A 198 17.53 7.61 -8.13
N GLY A 199 18.34 8.26 -8.96
CA GLY A 199 19.43 7.62 -9.70
C GLY A 199 20.07 8.54 -10.73
N VAL A 200 20.85 7.94 -11.64
CA VAL A 200 21.44 8.61 -12.80
C VAL A 200 20.86 7.98 -14.06
N GLY A 201 20.12 8.75 -14.85
CA GLY A 201 19.45 8.28 -16.08
C GLY A 201 18.23 7.37 -15.86
N ARG A 202 18.20 6.57 -14.78
CA ARG A 202 17.03 5.77 -14.38
C ARG A 202 16.91 5.67 -12.85
N PRO A 203 15.70 5.42 -12.30
CA PRO A 203 15.52 5.25 -10.86
C PRO A 203 16.15 3.95 -10.37
N GLU A 204 17.01 4.00 -9.36
CA GLU A 204 17.72 2.84 -8.81
C GLU A 204 17.65 2.74 -7.28
N ARG A 205 17.50 3.86 -6.57
CA ARG A 205 17.46 3.93 -5.10
C ARG A 205 16.21 4.65 -4.62
N CYS A 206 15.75 4.34 -3.41
CA CYS A 206 14.74 5.14 -2.72
C CYS A 206 15.39 6.33 -2.00
N GLU A 207 14.59 7.20 -1.38
CA GLU A 207 15.05 8.36 -0.60
C GLU A 207 16.09 7.99 0.48
N GLU A 208 15.88 6.88 1.19
CA GLU A 208 16.77 6.44 2.29
C GLU A 208 18.11 5.90 1.81
N HIS A 209 18.16 5.36 0.58
CA HIS A 209 19.34 4.68 0.03
C HIS A 209 19.94 5.46 -1.14
N LYS A 210 19.59 6.73 -1.32
CA LYS A 210 20.14 7.56 -2.40
C LYS A 210 21.55 8.03 -2.06
N GLU A 211 22.38 8.14 -3.09
CA GLU A 211 23.67 8.78 -2.99
C GLU A 211 23.53 10.29 -3.24
N PRO A 212 24.46 11.13 -2.76
CA PRO A 212 24.40 12.58 -2.94
C PRO A 212 24.32 13.05 -4.40
N PHE A 213 24.90 12.27 -5.34
CA PHE A 213 24.89 12.57 -6.77
C PHE A 213 23.62 12.08 -7.50
N HIS A 214 22.73 11.34 -6.82
CA HIS A 214 21.51 10.87 -7.44
C HIS A 214 20.47 11.99 -7.58
N LEU A 215 19.83 12.04 -8.74
CA LEU A 215 18.75 12.99 -9.02
C LEU A 215 17.40 12.33 -8.76
N ASN A 216 16.39 13.12 -8.37
CA ASN A 216 15.00 12.64 -8.34
C ASN A 216 14.51 12.51 -9.79
N LEU A 217 14.15 11.28 -10.20
CA LEU A 217 13.76 10.97 -11.58
C LEU A 217 12.26 10.61 -11.71
N VAL A 218 11.52 10.67 -10.60
CA VAL A 218 10.16 10.11 -10.52
C VAL A 218 9.15 11.12 -10.00
N GLU A 219 9.45 11.79 -8.88
CA GLU A 219 8.51 12.70 -8.24
C GLU A 219 8.49 14.05 -8.95
N ARG A 220 7.30 14.62 -9.07
CA ARG A 220 7.04 15.91 -9.73
C ARG A 220 6.15 16.78 -8.85
N ARG A 221 6.15 18.10 -9.09
CA ARG A 221 5.32 19.04 -8.34
C ARG A 221 3.85 18.88 -8.71
N CYS A 222 3.01 18.56 -7.74
CA CYS A 222 1.56 18.52 -7.91
C CYS A 222 1.02 19.90 -8.28
N VAL A 223 0.12 19.97 -9.27
CA VAL A 223 -0.49 21.23 -9.74
C VAL A 223 -1.29 21.92 -8.63
N SER A 224 -1.96 21.15 -7.76
CA SER A 224 -2.80 21.69 -6.69
C SER A 224 -2.00 22.10 -5.45
N CYS A 225 -1.16 21.22 -4.90
CA CYS A 225 -0.48 21.47 -3.63
C CYS A 225 0.99 21.89 -3.76
N GLY A 226 1.59 21.88 -4.95
CA GLY A 226 2.98 22.30 -5.18
C GLY A 226 4.08 21.34 -4.68
N LEU A 227 3.71 20.35 -3.88
CA LEU A 227 4.60 19.36 -3.28
C LEU A 227 5.04 18.28 -4.29
N LEU A 228 6.24 17.72 -4.05
CA LEU A 228 6.77 16.59 -4.83
C LEU A 228 6.03 15.31 -4.46
N TYR A 229 5.42 14.69 -5.47
CA TYR A 229 4.74 13.41 -5.34
C TYR A 229 4.87 12.61 -6.66
N ILE A 230 4.57 11.32 -6.59
CA ILE A 230 4.18 10.57 -7.78
C ILE A 230 2.80 11.07 -8.20
N LEU A 231 2.74 11.68 -9.38
CA LEU A 231 1.53 12.29 -9.91
C LEU A 231 0.80 11.33 -10.86
N ASN A 232 -0.52 11.47 -10.91
CA ASN A 232 -1.37 10.81 -11.89
C ASN A 232 -1.21 11.43 -13.30
N LYS A 233 -2.01 10.97 -14.26
CA LYS A 233 -2.01 11.50 -15.64
C LYS A 233 -2.41 12.98 -15.74
N LYS A 234 -3.12 13.51 -14.75
CA LYS A 234 -3.60 14.90 -14.67
C LYS A 234 -2.63 15.80 -13.89
N SER A 235 -1.44 15.30 -13.53
CA SER A 235 -0.45 16.02 -12.72
C SER A 235 -0.92 16.40 -11.32
N PHE A 236 -1.90 15.67 -10.77
CA PHE A 236 -2.27 15.73 -9.36
C PHE A 236 -1.63 14.58 -8.59
N CYS A 237 -1.27 14.81 -7.32
CA CYS A 237 -0.94 13.71 -6.43
C CYS A 237 -2.23 12.94 -6.08
N GLY A 238 -2.10 11.70 -5.60
CA GLY A 238 -3.27 10.86 -5.24
C GLY A 238 -4.17 11.43 -4.13
N ILE A 239 -3.83 12.60 -3.59
CA ILE A 239 -4.61 13.30 -2.57
C ILE A 239 -5.30 14.53 -3.14
N CYS A 240 -4.70 15.19 -4.14
CA CYS A 240 -5.25 16.39 -4.76
C CYS A 240 -6.04 16.12 -6.03
N ASP A 241 -6.09 14.86 -6.49
CA ASP A 241 -6.86 14.47 -7.66
C ASP A 241 -8.35 14.68 -7.39
N PRO A 242 -9.04 15.63 -8.06
CA PRO A 242 -10.45 15.93 -7.81
C PRO A 242 -11.37 14.71 -7.94
N ASP A 243 -10.99 13.74 -8.77
CA ASP A 243 -11.76 12.50 -8.97
C ASP A 243 -11.62 11.52 -7.78
N GLU A 244 -10.51 11.57 -7.05
CA GLU A 244 -10.31 10.83 -5.79
C GLU A 244 -10.71 11.66 -4.54
N PHE A 245 -10.71 13.00 -4.68
CA PHE A 245 -10.96 13.99 -3.61
C PHE A 245 -12.36 13.89 -3.00
N ASN A 246 -13.36 13.40 -3.76
CA ASN A 246 -14.73 13.20 -3.28
C ASN A 246 -14.85 12.13 -2.16
N LYS A 247 -13.73 11.58 -1.64
CA LYS A 247 -13.72 10.56 -0.58
C LYS A 247 -12.99 10.94 0.71
N THR A 248 -12.32 12.09 0.89
CA THR A 248 -11.52 12.27 2.13
C THR A 248 -11.34 13.71 2.62
N ARG A 249 -12.15 14.08 3.63
CA ARG A 249 -12.09 15.36 4.38
C ARG A 249 -10.91 15.48 5.38
N LEU A 250 -10.02 14.48 5.45
CA LEU A 250 -9.03 14.29 6.54
C LEU A 250 -7.63 13.91 6.04
N ALA A 251 -7.29 14.24 4.78
CA ALA A 251 -6.14 13.63 4.12
C ALA A 251 -4.78 13.94 4.77
N LYS A 252 -4.53 15.17 5.23
CA LYS A 252 -3.21 15.52 5.84
C LYS A 252 -3.11 15.05 7.29
N GLN A 253 -4.21 15.08 8.06
CA GLN A 253 -4.27 14.44 9.38
C GLN A 253 -4.04 12.93 9.28
N ASN A 254 -4.64 12.26 8.29
CA ASN A 254 -4.41 10.83 8.03
C ASN A 254 -2.96 10.52 7.62
N GLN A 255 -2.28 11.44 6.92
CA GLN A 255 -0.85 11.28 6.62
C GLN A 255 0.00 11.29 7.91
N ILE A 256 -0.31 12.18 8.85
CA ILE A 256 0.37 12.22 10.15
C ILE A 256 0.01 11.00 10.99
N LYS A 257 -1.26 10.58 11.00
CA LYS A 257 -1.69 9.34 11.65
C LYS A 257 -0.91 8.13 11.15
N ASN A 258 -0.83 7.93 9.83
CA ASN A 258 -0.07 6.82 9.25
C ASN A 258 1.42 6.89 9.61
N MET A 259 1.99 8.10 9.65
CA MET A 259 3.38 8.30 10.09
C MET A 259 3.57 7.90 11.55
N LEU A 260 2.63 8.27 12.43
CA LEU A 260 2.66 7.88 13.84
C LEU A 260 2.55 6.35 14.01
N ASP A 261 1.58 5.74 13.32
CA ASP A 261 1.30 4.29 13.37
C ASP A 261 2.51 3.47 12.90
N VAL A 262 3.15 3.85 11.78
CA VAL A 262 4.34 3.16 11.25
C VAL A 262 5.55 3.28 12.18
N ASN A 263 5.66 4.38 12.93
CA ASN A 263 6.76 4.60 13.87
C ASN A 263 6.46 4.05 15.28
N GLY A 264 5.31 3.41 15.49
CA GLY A 264 4.97 2.73 16.75
C GLY A 264 4.57 3.66 17.89
N TYR A 265 4.18 4.90 17.61
CA TYR A 265 3.68 5.81 18.65
C TYR A 265 2.32 5.31 19.16
N LYS A 266 2.15 5.29 20.49
CA LYS A 266 0.87 4.99 21.15
C LYS A 266 0.24 6.29 21.62
N TYR A 267 -0.96 6.59 21.15
CA TYR A 267 -1.74 7.75 21.55
C TYR A 267 -3.02 7.29 22.27
N GLU A 268 -3.44 8.03 23.29
CA GLU A 268 -4.59 7.68 24.13
C GLU A 268 -5.92 8.00 23.41
N SER A 269 -5.93 9.11 22.67
CA SER A 269 -7.03 9.47 21.79
C SER A 269 -6.53 10.06 20.47
N CYS A 270 -7.21 9.67 19.39
CA CYS A 270 -7.17 10.34 18.10
C CYS A 270 -8.61 10.71 17.83
N ASP A 271 -8.87 12.01 17.70
CA ASP A 271 -10.18 12.46 17.24
C ASP A 271 -11.33 11.95 18.18
N ARG A 272 -11.14 11.94 19.51
CA ARG A 272 -12.21 11.65 20.49
C ARG A 272 -12.51 12.87 21.35
N MET A 273 -13.78 13.03 21.73
CA MET A 273 -14.20 14.10 22.64
C MET A 273 -13.68 13.84 24.05
N ILE A 274 -13.18 14.88 24.70
CA ILE A 274 -12.90 14.89 26.14
C ILE A 274 -14.16 15.45 26.82
N GLU A 275 -14.82 14.65 27.67
CA GLU A 275 -16.06 15.07 28.33
C GLU A 275 -15.77 15.89 29.59
N HIS A 276 -16.03 17.21 29.53
CA HIS A 276 -16.60 17.97 30.66
C HIS A 276 -17.03 19.39 30.24
N GLY A 277 -18.28 19.73 30.60
CA GLY A 277 -18.68 21.03 31.16
C GLY A 277 -18.68 22.29 30.28
N ILE A 278 -19.88 22.62 29.76
CA ILE A 278 -20.39 23.93 29.30
C ILE A 278 -19.55 24.66 28.22
N CYS A 279 -19.99 24.40 26.98
CA CYS A 279 -19.64 25.07 25.73
C CYS A 279 -18.31 24.63 25.08
N PHE A 280 -18.47 24.07 23.87
CA PHE A 280 -17.50 23.60 22.89
C PHE A 280 -16.89 22.21 23.17
N SER A 281 -17.25 21.26 22.31
CA SER A 281 -16.62 19.95 22.15
C SER A 281 -15.22 20.13 21.56
N TYR A 282 -14.19 20.07 22.40
CA TYR A 282 -12.80 20.15 21.95
C TYR A 282 -12.26 18.76 21.62
N ARG A 283 -11.72 18.62 20.41
CA ARG A 283 -11.23 17.36 19.84
C ARG A 283 -9.79 17.58 19.38
N PRO A 284 -8.80 17.36 20.26
CA PRO A 284 -7.40 17.41 19.86
C PRO A 284 -7.12 16.31 18.84
N ASP A 285 -6.28 16.59 17.84
CA ASP A 285 -6.02 15.62 16.77
C ASP A 285 -5.33 14.36 17.30
N PHE A 286 -4.31 14.52 18.16
CA PHE A 286 -3.65 13.42 18.86
C PHE A 286 -3.23 13.81 20.29
N VAL A 287 -3.44 12.90 21.24
CA VAL A 287 -3.03 13.05 22.65
C VAL A 287 -2.14 11.87 23.06
N PHE A 288 -0.98 12.16 23.64
CA PHE A 288 0.00 11.19 24.11
C PHE A 288 0.19 11.34 25.62
N ASP A 289 -0.03 10.25 26.37
CA ASP A 289 0.26 10.17 27.80
C ASP A 289 1.70 9.68 28.03
N CYS A 290 2.53 10.52 28.68
CA CYS A 290 3.91 10.17 29.03
C CYS A 290 4.05 9.75 30.51
N GLY A 291 2.95 9.63 31.25
CA GLY A 291 2.87 9.35 32.68
C GLY A 291 3.25 10.54 33.58
N THR A 292 4.16 11.40 33.13
CA THR A 292 4.59 12.62 33.85
C THR A 292 3.88 13.88 33.36
N HIS A 293 3.52 13.91 32.09
CA HIS A 293 2.89 15.03 31.39
C HIS A 293 2.21 14.53 30.12
N PHE A 294 1.35 15.34 29.53
CA PHE A 294 0.74 15.07 28.24
C PHE A 294 1.44 15.83 27.11
N VAL A 295 1.47 15.22 25.93
CA VAL A 295 1.81 15.89 24.68
C VAL A 295 0.59 15.87 23.77
N VAL A 296 0.21 17.03 23.27
CA VAL A 296 -0.91 17.21 22.34
C VAL A 296 -0.37 17.69 21.00
N LEU A 297 -0.69 16.97 19.93
CA LEU A 297 -0.33 17.34 18.56
C LEU A 297 -1.59 17.81 17.83
N GLU A 298 -1.56 19.05 17.35
CA GLU A 298 -2.61 19.67 16.52
C GLU A 298 -2.06 19.83 15.08
N VAL A 299 -2.80 19.32 14.10
CA VAL A 299 -2.48 19.38 12.67
C VAL A 299 -3.27 20.52 12.04
N ASP A 300 -2.71 21.71 12.13
CA ASP A 300 -3.37 22.97 11.75
C ASP A 300 -3.25 23.25 10.25
N GLU A 301 -4.12 22.64 9.45
CA GLU A 301 -4.28 22.99 8.03
C GLU A 301 -4.64 24.48 7.88
N GLY A 302 -3.96 25.18 6.97
CA GLY A 302 -4.15 26.61 6.74
C GLY A 302 -3.67 27.51 7.88
N GLN A 303 -2.84 27.00 8.80
CA GLN A 303 -2.33 27.71 10.00
C GLN A 303 -3.44 28.27 10.90
N HIS A 304 -4.65 27.71 10.84
CA HIS A 304 -5.77 28.13 11.69
C HIS A 304 -6.13 29.64 11.57
N ARG A 305 -5.97 30.25 10.38
CA ARG A 305 -6.17 31.70 10.13
C ARG A 305 -7.61 32.24 10.30
N GLY A 306 -8.53 31.46 10.87
CA GLY A 306 -9.95 31.79 10.99
C GLY A 306 -10.47 32.09 12.40
N TYR A 307 -9.64 31.94 13.45
CA TYR A 307 -10.08 32.12 14.85
C TYR A 307 -9.36 33.29 15.55
N ASP A 308 -10.08 33.96 16.46
CA ASP A 308 -9.52 34.97 17.36
C ASP A 308 -8.51 34.33 18.33
N SER A 309 -7.31 34.90 18.47
CA SER A 309 -6.18 34.29 19.20
C SER A 309 -6.47 34.07 20.70
N LYS A 310 -7.41 34.84 21.27
CA LYS A 310 -7.85 34.67 22.66
C LYS A 310 -8.62 33.36 22.88
N CYS A 311 -9.39 32.91 21.89
CA CYS A 311 -10.16 31.67 21.97
C CYS A 311 -9.26 30.42 21.92
N GLU A 312 -8.17 30.48 21.16
CA GLU A 312 -7.18 29.39 21.08
C GLU A 312 -6.40 29.21 22.40
N ASP A 313 -6.11 30.31 23.07
CA ASP A 313 -5.47 30.30 24.38
C ASP A 313 -6.37 29.67 25.46
N ILE A 314 -7.65 30.04 25.45
CA ILE A 314 -8.68 29.46 26.31
C ILE A 314 -8.84 27.96 25.98
N ARG A 315 -8.85 27.59 24.71
CA ARG A 315 -8.94 26.19 24.26
C ARG A 315 -7.80 25.33 24.80
N MET A 316 -6.55 25.79 24.70
CA MET A 316 -5.40 25.05 25.25
C MET A 316 -5.46 24.94 26.78
N ILE A 317 -5.92 25.99 27.48
CA ILE A 317 -6.11 25.97 28.93
C ILE A 317 -7.17 24.94 29.33
N ASN A 318 -8.30 24.89 28.62
CA ASN A 318 -9.37 23.93 28.88
C ASN A 318 -8.88 22.49 28.68
N ILE A 319 -8.16 22.21 27.59
CA ILE A 319 -7.57 20.88 27.34
C ILE A 319 -6.59 20.50 28.46
N TYR A 320 -5.70 21.41 28.87
CA TYR A 320 -4.80 21.19 30.00
C TYR A 320 -5.56 20.88 31.30
N GLN A 321 -6.59 21.66 31.64
CA GLN A 321 -7.40 21.46 32.84
C GLN A 321 -8.12 20.11 32.82
N SER A 322 -8.63 19.69 31.66
CA SER A 322 -9.28 18.39 31.51
C SER A 322 -8.30 17.20 31.62
N LEU A 323 -7.05 17.36 31.16
CA LEU A 323 -6.03 16.32 31.25
C LEU A 323 -5.42 16.20 32.66
N GLY A 324 -5.45 17.28 33.46
CA GLY A 324 -5.09 17.26 34.88
C GLY A 324 -3.59 17.15 35.19
N LEU A 325 -2.73 17.06 34.18
CA LEU A 325 -1.27 17.12 34.28
C LEU A 325 -0.71 18.22 33.38
N THR A 326 0.56 18.55 33.55
CA THR A 326 1.25 19.50 32.66
C THR A 326 1.15 19.06 31.19
N THR A 327 0.98 20.01 30.27
CA THR A 327 0.69 19.69 28.86
C THR A 327 1.59 20.48 27.91
N LYS A 328 2.23 19.76 26.97
CA LYS A 328 2.97 20.34 25.85
C LYS A 328 2.15 20.28 24.58
N PHE A 329 1.89 21.41 23.95
CA PHE A 329 1.24 21.51 22.67
C PHE A 329 2.27 21.63 21.55
N ILE A 330 2.15 20.78 20.54
CA ILE A 330 2.90 20.89 19.29
C ILE A 330 1.90 21.23 18.20
N ARG A 331 2.00 22.44 17.66
CA ARG A 331 1.16 22.89 16.55
C ARG A 331 1.92 22.73 15.26
N TYR A 332 1.48 21.78 14.44
CA TYR A 332 2.15 21.39 13.22
C TYR A 332 1.36 21.87 12.01
N ASN A 333 1.94 22.82 11.26
CA ASN A 333 1.37 23.25 9.99
C ASN A 333 1.90 22.36 8.84
N PRO A 334 1.05 21.52 8.21
CA PRO A 334 1.45 20.73 7.05
C PRO A 334 1.67 21.60 5.80
N ASP A 335 1.11 22.81 5.74
CA ASP A 335 1.12 23.69 4.57
C ASP A 335 2.37 24.57 4.46
N ALA A 336 2.51 25.29 3.36
CA ALA A 336 3.56 26.29 3.20
C ALA A 336 3.41 27.42 4.23
N TYR A 337 4.53 28.08 4.53
CA TYR A 337 4.58 29.20 5.48
C TYR A 337 5.55 30.29 5.01
N LYS A 338 5.55 31.42 5.68
CA LYS A 338 6.35 32.60 5.35
C LYS A 338 7.31 32.95 6.48
N ILE A 339 8.53 33.36 6.13
CA ILE A 339 9.45 34.02 7.05
C ILE A 339 9.82 35.35 6.41
N GLY A 340 9.29 36.44 6.98
CA GLY A 340 9.22 37.74 6.34
C GLY A 340 8.52 37.65 4.98
N LYS A 341 9.20 38.08 3.92
CA LYS A 341 8.66 38.04 2.54
C LYS A 341 8.85 36.69 1.84
N ASN A 342 9.63 35.77 2.42
CA ASN A 342 10.02 34.54 1.76
C ASN A 342 9.05 33.39 2.08
N LYS A 343 8.44 32.79 1.05
CA LYS A 343 7.66 31.55 1.19
C LYS A 343 8.60 30.36 1.35
N LYS A 344 8.44 29.60 2.43
CA LYS A 344 9.12 28.33 2.69
C LYS A 344 8.15 27.16 2.51
N GLU A 345 8.63 26.11 1.85
CA GLU A 345 7.84 24.90 1.59
C GLU A 345 8.73 23.65 1.64
N PRO A 346 9.19 23.23 2.83
CA PRO A 346 10.00 22.02 3.01
C PRO A 346 9.22 20.76 2.61
N SER A 347 9.93 19.72 2.16
CA SER A 347 9.30 18.46 1.77
C SER A 347 8.58 17.79 2.94
N PHE A 348 7.55 16.98 2.64
CA PHE A 348 6.80 16.22 3.64
C PHE A 348 7.71 15.34 4.50
N HIS A 349 8.70 14.68 3.90
CA HIS A 349 9.67 13.87 4.64
C HIS A 349 10.51 14.71 5.61
N HIS A 350 10.98 15.89 5.19
CA HIS A 350 11.73 16.79 6.07
C HIS A 350 10.85 17.27 7.25
N LYS A 351 9.60 17.65 6.95
CA LYS A 351 8.65 18.09 7.98
C LYS A 351 8.32 16.98 8.97
N THR A 352 8.04 15.77 8.50
CA THR A 352 7.73 14.62 9.37
C THR A 352 8.94 14.14 10.16
N LYS A 353 10.15 14.17 9.59
CA LYS A 353 11.39 13.89 10.33
C LYS A 353 11.63 14.90 11.45
N THR A 354 11.38 16.18 11.18
CA THR A 354 11.52 17.26 12.18
C THR A 354 10.43 17.17 13.26
N LEU A 355 9.21 16.84 12.86
CA LEU A 355 8.09 16.58 13.77
C LEU A 355 8.40 15.38 14.68
N LYS A 356 8.90 14.28 14.11
CA LYS A 356 9.33 13.09 14.86
C LYS A 356 10.35 13.44 15.94
N LYS A 357 11.44 14.13 15.55
CA LYS A 357 12.46 14.58 16.49
C LYS A 357 11.89 15.49 17.58
N THR A 358 10.91 16.34 17.24
CA THR A 358 10.27 17.24 18.19
C THR A 358 9.36 16.51 19.16
N LEU A 359 8.62 15.50 18.70
CA LEU A 359 7.81 14.62 19.54
C LEU A 359 8.70 13.82 20.50
N ASP A 360 9.76 13.19 20.00
CA ASP A 360 10.69 12.41 20.82
C ASP A 360 11.34 13.27 21.92
N CYS A 361 11.72 14.51 21.59
CA CYS A 361 12.22 15.50 22.55
C CYS A 361 11.15 15.88 23.58
N ALA A 362 9.92 16.13 23.11
CA ALA A 362 8.82 16.51 23.97
C ALA A 362 8.50 15.43 25.00
N PHE A 363 8.51 14.14 24.61
CA PHE A 363 8.28 13.01 25.51
C PHE A 363 9.35 12.84 26.59
N GLY A 364 10.62 13.14 26.28
CA GLY A 364 11.74 12.92 27.19
C GLY A 364 11.97 14.03 28.22
N GLU A 365 11.49 15.24 27.98
CA GLU A 365 11.73 16.41 28.82
C GLU A 365 10.59 16.63 29.81
N THR A 366 10.87 16.68 31.12
CA THR A 366 9.87 17.04 32.12
C THR A 366 9.52 18.53 32.02
N PRO A 367 8.23 18.92 31.89
CA PRO A 367 7.85 20.33 31.77
C PRO A 367 8.16 21.13 33.03
N VAL A 368 8.68 22.35 32.86
CA VAL A 368 8.86 23.33 33.95
C VAL A 368 7.63 24.24 34.09
N ALA A 369 6.95 24.53 32.99
CA ALA A 369 5.73 25.32 32.94
C ALA A 369 4.47 24.44 32.84
N PRO A 370 3.32 24.87 33.40
CA PRO A 370 2.06 24.13 33.31
C PRO A 370 1.62 23.83 31.87
N ILE A 371 1.79 24.82 30.98
CA ILE A 371 1.49 24.70 29.56
C ILE A 371 2.68 25.25 28.77
N SER A 372 3.11 24.51 27.75
CA SER A 372 4.02 25.01 26.71
C SER A 372 3.44 24.76 25.33
N VAL A 373 3.73 25.64 24.38
CA VAL A 373 3.32 25.47 22.98
C VAL A 373 4.49 25.71 22.04
N LYS A 374 4.70 24.79 21.09
CA LYS A 374 5.71 24.90 20.04
C LYS A 374 5.03 24.94 18.66
N TYR A 375 5.31 26.01 17.92
CA TYR A 375 4.81 26.18 16.55
C TYR A 375 5.83 25.65 15.55
N MET A 376 5.39 24.75 14.67
CA MET A 376 6.22 24.15 13.63
C MET A 376 5.74 24.55 12.24
N PHE A 377 6.64 25.15 11.46
CA PHE A 377 6.38 25.59 10.08
C PHE A 377 5.26 26.64 9.96
N TYR A 378 5.26 27.65 10.84
CA TYR A 378 4.29 28.76 10.84
C TYR A 378 4.86 30.06 10.27
N ASP A 379 3.97 30.93 9.79
CA ASP A 379 4.33 32.28 9.38
C ASP A 379 4.98 33.04 10.54
N ASP A 380 6.23 33.46 10.36
CA ASP A 380 7.03 34.25 11.30
C ASP A 380 7.15 33.64 12.73
N ARG A 381 6.86 32.35 12.87
CA ARG A 381 6.86 31.61 14.16
C ARG A 381 7.52 30.23 14.06
N GLU A 382 8.37 30.05 13.05
CA GLU A 382 9.07 28.78 12.85
C GLU A 382 9.94 28.42 14.07
N ASN A 383 9.60 27.29 14.72
CA ASN A 383 10.28 26.75 15.89
C ASN A 383 10.23 27.62 17.15
N THR A 384 9.28 28.57 17.24
CA THR A 384 9.07 29.35 18.46
C THR A 384 8.39 28.51 19.54
N VAL A 385 8.90 28.62 20.77
CA VAL A 385 8.32 28.01 21.98
C VAL A 385 7.77 29.13 22.85
N PHE A 386 6.54 28.98 23.32
CA PHE A 386 5.94 29.85 24.33
C PHE A 386 5.59 29.03 25.57
N GLU A 387 5.94 29.55 26.73
CA GLU A 387 5.61 28.96 28.03
C GLU A 387 4.58 29.85 28.74
N LYS A 388 3.50 29.24 29.23
CA LYS A 388 2.47 29.95 29.99
C LYS A 388 2.51 29.52 31.45
N VAL A 389 2.80 30.48 32.31
CA VAL A 389 2.61 30.33 33.76
C VAL A 389 1.15 30.64 34.04
N CYS A 390 0.37 29.62 34.41
CA CYS A 390 -1.02 29.82 34.79
C CYS A 390 -1.06 30.64 36.09
N MET A 391 -1.30 31.95 36.00
CA MET A 391 -1.63 32.74 37.18
C MET A 391 -2.98 32.25 37.68
N LYS A 392 -2.97 31.58 38.84
CA LYS A 392 -4.17 31.35 39.64
C LYS A 392 -4.87 32.70 39.82
N ASN A 393 -6.05 32.86 39.23
CA ASN A 393 -7.22 33.59 39.75
C ASN A 393 -8.16 33.97 38.61
N PHE A 394 -9.12 33.10 38.32
CA PHE A 394 -10.44 33.54 37.89
C PHE A 394 -11.47 32.72 38.67
N ASN A 395 -11.83 33.24 39.85
CA ASN A 395 -13.09 32.91 40.51
C ASN A 395 -14.18 33.74 39.81
N LEU A 396 -15.13 33.07 39.15
CA LEU A 396 -16.59 33.22 39.27
C LEU A 396 -17.27 32.51 38.10
#